data_AF-A0A191ZUI5-F1
#
_entry.id   AF-A0A191ZUI5-F1
#
_cell.length_a   1.000
_cell.length_b   1.000
_cell.length_c   1.000
_cell.angle_alpha   90.00
_cell.angle_beta   90.00
_cell.angle_gamma   90.00
#
_symmetry.space_group_name_H-M   'P 1'
#
loop_
_entity.id
_entity.type
_entity.pdbx_description
1 polymer ?
#
loop_
_entity_poly.entity_id
_entity_poly.type
_entity_poly.pdbx_seq_one_letter_code
_entity_poly.pdbx_strand_id
1 'polypeptide(L)'
;MSSRVPTFFINLEHDVERRKALEDQLDALGLPHTRFPGVYGKALPADALASLYDHARAVAESRELTVGEVGCALSHLGVYRAMLEQDLPYALILEDDAKLGADVPAVLDALAQQVSPDEPVVTLLTYINRYYKRSAKPLDASHNVVKLANYQWLAHGYFVTRAAAKRMVEQLYPVWLAADYWHKFEREGIVQMRAVVPYVISVQDFDTGSNLEADRAVKSREADEERWLSRRLHLIFVHKFLYQIFVRPFRGIAKQKKTW
;
A
#
# COMPACT_ATOMS: atom_id res chain seq x y z
N MET A 1 7.89 15.55 20.80
CA MET A 1 6.80 14.71 21.36
C MET A 1 6.83 13.41 20.55
N SER A 2 6.96 12.24 21.18
CA SER A 2 6.84 10.97 20.44
C SER A 2 5.44 10.87 19.86
N SER A 3 5.34 10.46 18.60
CA SER A 3 4.03 10.20 17.99
C SER A 3 3.34 9.08 18.75
N ARG A 4 2.03 9.24 18.97
CA ARG A 4 1.21 8.26 19.70
C ARG A 4 0.63 7.18 18.80
N VAL A 5 0.86 7.27 17.48
CA VAL A 5 0.35 6.28 16.52
C VAL A 5 1.19 5.01 16.62
N PRO A 6 0.63 3.85 17.00
CA PRO A 6 1.36 2.59 17.02
C PRO A 6 1.91 2.25 15.65
N THR A 7 3.16 1.82 15.59
CA THR A 7 3.80 1.40 14.35
C THR A 7 3.92 -0.12 14.30
N PHE A 8 3.46 -0.73 13.22
CA PHE A 8 3.75 -2.12 12.89
C PHE A 8 4.70 -2.15 11.70
N PHE A 9 5.66 -3.06 11.73
CA PHE A 9 6.43 -3.37 10.54
C PHE A 9 6.40 -4.86 10.25
N ILE A 10 6.21 -5.21 8.98
CA ILE A 10 6.16 -6.59 8.50
C ILE A 10 7.57 -6.98 8.09
N ASN A 11 8.03 -8.12 8.58
CA ASN A 11 9.37 -8.62 8.31
C ASN A 11 9.40 -10.15 8.36
N LEU A 12 10.05 -10.78 7.39
CA LEU A 12 10.28 -12.22 7.39
C LEU A 12 11.38 -12.59 8.39
N GLU A 13 11.29 -13.79 8.99
CA GLU A 13 12.23 -14.21 10.05
C GLU A 13 13.70 -14.24 9.61
N HIS A 14 13.95 -14.53 8.34
CA HIS A 14 15.30 -14.58 7.78
C HIS A 14 15.87 -13.21 7.39
N ASP A 15 15.04 -12.16 7.30
CA ASP A 15 15.45 -10.82 6.85
C ASP A 15 15.97 -9.97 8.03
N VAL A 16 17.00 -10.47 8.71
CA VAL A 16 17.53 -9.90 9.96
C VAL A 16 18.16 -8.52 9.75
N GLU A 17 18.87 -8.32 8.63
CA GLU A 17 19.52 -7.05 8.32
C GLU A 17 18.50 -5.94 8.02
N ARG A 18 17.47 -6.25 7.22
CA ARG A 18 16.37 -5.33 6.89
C ARG A 18 15.62 -4.92 8.15
N ARG A 19 15.31 -5.90 9.02
CA ARG A 19 14.75 -5.66 10.35
C ARG A 19 15.58 -4.68 11.16
N LYS A 20 16.87 -4.98 11.35
CA LYS A 20 17.76 -4.15 12.18
C LYS A 20 17.83 -2.72 11.66
N ALA A 21 17.98 -2.55 10.34
CA ALA A 21 18.04 -1.24 9.70
C ALA A 21 16.75 -0.42 9.91
N LEU A 22 15.58 -1.07 9.93
CA LEU A 22 14.32 -0.40 10.21
C LEU A 22 14.12 -0.10 11.70
N GLU A 23 14.45 -1.05 12.59
CA GLU A 23 14.41 -0.86 14.05
C GLU A 23 15.28 0.34 14.46
N ASP A 24 16.52 0.43 13.96
CA ASP A 24 17.43 1.54 14.24
C ASP A 24 16.83 2.91 13.82
N GLN A 25 16.11 2.97 12.68
CA GLN A 25 15.41 4.19 12.23
C GLN A 25 14.21 4.53 13.10
N LEU A 26 13.41 3.54 13.49
CA LEU A 26 12.24 3.73 14.35
C LEU A 26 12.65 4.23 15.73
N ASP A 27 13.71 3.67 16.30
CA ASP A 27 14.30 4.10 17.58
C ASP A 27 14.85 5.52 17.50
N ALA A 28 15.58 5.86 16.45
CA ALA A 28 16.10 7.22 16.23
C ALA A 28 14.98 8.27 16.13
N LEU A 29 13.81 7.89 15.61
CA LEU A 29 12.63 8.75 15.52
C LEU A 29 11.75 8.72 16.78
N GLY A 30 12.07 7.86 17.76
CA GLY A 30 11.28 7.67 18.97
C GLY A 30 9.87 7.14 18.69
N LEU A 31 9.72 6.32 17.64
CA LEU A 31 8.45 5.71 17.25
C LEU A 31 8.27 4.36 17.95
N PRO A 32 7.24 4.21 18.80
CA PRO A 32 6.94 2.90 19.40
C PRO A 32 6.51 1.94 18.29
N HIS A 33 7.16 0.78 18.24
CA HIS A 33 7.00 -0.15 17.15
C HIS A 33 6.82 -1.59 17.62
N THR A 34 6.11 -2.37 16.82
CA THR A 34 5.89 -3.81 17.01
C THR A 34 6.19 -4.53 15.71
N ARG A 35 7.10 -5.51 15.78
CA ARG A 35 7.35 -6.40 14.66
C ARG A 35 6.17 -7.32 14.45
N PHE A 36 5.66 -7.38 13.23
CA PHE A 36 4.72 -8.40 12.81
C PHE A 36 5.45 -9.45 11.97
N PRO A 37 5.47 -10.74 12.39
CA PRO A 37 6.14 -11.78 11.63
C PRO A 37 5.44 -11.96 10.28
N GLY A 38 6.16 -11.71 9.20
CA GLY A 38 5.65 -11.88 7.85
C GLY A 38 5.34 -13.35 7.55
N VAL A 39 4.23 -13.60 6.87
CA VAL A 39 3.85 -14.92 6.38
C VAL A 39 4.72 -15.25 5.18
N TYR A 40 5.64 -16.19 5.36
CA TYR A 40 6.47 -16.68 4.26
C TYR A 40 5.65 -17.63 3.37
N GLY A 41 5.08 -17.09 2.29
CA GLY A 41 4.14 -17.81 1.43
C GLY A 41 4.69 -19.13 0.85
N LYS A 42 6.01 -19.23 0.64
CA LYS A 42 6.66 -20.47 0.14
C LYS A 42 6.68 -21.60 1.18
N ALA A 43 6.47 -21.30 2.45
CA ALA A 43 6.37 -22.28 3.53
C ALA A 43 4.92 -22.65 3.88
N LEU A 44 3.91 -22.07 3.22
CA LEU A 44 2.52 -22.44 3.46
C LEU A 44 2.23 -23.84 2.88
N PRO A 45 1.65 -24.75 3.68
CA PRO A 45 1.11 -26.01 3.17
C PRO A 45 0.06 -25.78 2.08
N ALA A 46 -0.01 -26.67 1.09
CA ALA A 46 -0.88 -26.49 -0.07
C ALA A 46 -2.38 -26.48 0.29
N ASP A 47 -2.78 -27.28 1.27
CA ASP A 47 -4.14 -27.31 1.83
C ASP A 47 -4.48 -26.01 2.55
N ALA A 48 -3.56 -25.49 3.37
CA ALA A 48 -3.72 -24.18 4.01
C ALA A 48 -3.85 -23.07 2.96
N LEU A 49 -2.96 -23.06 1.95
CA LEU A 49 -3.00 -22.08 0.86
C LEU A 49 -4.35 -22.09 0.13
N ALA A 50 -4.90 -23.26 -0.17
CA ALA A 50 -6.20 -23.39 -0.84
C ALA A 50 -7.36 -22.78 -0.03
N SER A 51 -7.28 -22.77 1.31
CA SER A 51 -8.27 -22.13 2.18
C SER A 51 -8.06 -20.62 2.36
N LEU A 52 -6.80 -20.17 2.23
CA LEU A 52 -6.38 -18.79 2.48
C LEU A 52 -6.40 -17.92 1.22
N TYR A 53 -6.39 -18.53 0.04
CA TYR A 53 -6.32 -17.88 -1.26
C TYR A 53 -7.49 -18.30 -2.16
N ASP A 54 -8.39 -17.35 -2.45
CA ASP A 54 -9.46 -17.52 -3.43
C ASP A 54 -8.90 -17.30 -4.85
N HIS A 55 -8.26 -18.35 -5.37
CA HIS A 55 -7.64 -18.35 -6.69
C HIS A 55 -8.64 -18.03 -7.81
N ALA A 56 -9.83 -18.64 -7.77
CA ALA A 56 -10.85 -18.47 -8.79
C ALA A 56 -11.29 -17.00 -8.90
N ARG A 57 -11.55 -16.35 -7.76
CA ARG A 57 -11.89 -14.92 -7.72
C ARG A 57 -10.71 -14.05 -8.15
N ALA A 58 -9.50 -14.36 -7.71
CA ALA A 58 -8.32 -13.59 -8.09
C ALA A 58 -8.11 -13.55 -9.61
N VAL A 59 -8.23 -14.71 -10.29
CA VAL A 59 -8.12 -14.79 -11.75
C VAL A 59 -9.29 -14.08 -12.45
N ALA A 60 -10.51 -14.21 -11.93
CA ALA A 60 -11.70 -13.60 -12.53
C ALA A 60 -11.73 -12.06 -12.41
N GLU A 61 -11.30 -11.52 -11.27
CA GLU A 61 -11.44 -10.10 -10.95
C GLU A 61 -10.14 -9.27 -11.05
N SER A 62 -8.99 -9.95 -11.14
CA SER A 62 -7.66 -9.34 -11.11
C SER A 62 -6.68 -10.13 -11.97
N ARG A 63 -5.82 -10.92 -11.33
CA ARG A 63 -4.83 -11.84 -11.90
C ARG A 63 -4.48 -12.88 -10.85
N GLU A 64 -3.84 -13.94 -11.30
CA GLU A 64 -3.23 -14.89 -10.38
C GLU A 64 -2.12 -14.23 -9.54
N LEU A 65 -2.11 -14.53 -8.25
CA LEU A 65 -1.09 -14.07 -7.31
C LEU A 65 0.03 -15.10 -7.19
N THR A 66 1.26 -14.66 -6.95
CA THR A 66 2.32 -15.58 -6.51
C THR A 66 2.09 -15.98 -5.05
N VAL A 67 2.66 -17.11 -4.61
CA VAL A 67 2.58 -17.50 -3.19
C VAL A 67 3.20 -16.46 -2.26
N GLY A 68 4.25 -15.77 -2.71
CA GLY A 68 4.85 -14.65 -1.97
C GLY A 68 3.88 -13.48 -1.81
N GLU A 69 3.11 -13.15 -2.85
CA GLU A 69 2.09 -12.10 -2.79
C GLU A 69 0.92 -12.46 -1.87
N VAL A 70 0.53 -13.75 -1.85
CA VAL A 70 -0.44 -14.25 -0.88
C VAL A 70 0.11 -14.11 0.54
N GLY A 71 1.37 -14.47 0.77
CA GLY A 71 2.05 -14.26 2.06
C GLY A 71 2.09 -12.80 2.50
N CYS A 72 2.45 -11.89 1.61
CA CYS A 72 2.42 -10.45 1.86
C CYS A 72 1.00 -9.97 2.22
N ALA A 73 -0.02 -10.34 1.44
CA ALA A 73 -1.41 -9.99 1.73
C ALA A 73 -1.91 -10.55 3.08
N LEU A 74 -1.57 -11.79 3.41
CA LEU A 74 -1.89 -12.41 4.70
C LEU A 74 -1.19 -11.68 5.86
N SER A 75 0.03 -11.21 5.66
CA SER A 75 0.78 -10.45 6.67
C SER A 75 0.09 -9.13 6.98
N HIS A 76 -0.31 -8.37 5.96
CA HIS A 76 -1.08 -7.14 6.15
C HIS A 76 -2.44 -7.39 6.80
N LEU A 77 -3.18 -8.42 6.37
CA LEU A 77 -4.44 -8.82 7.01
C LEU A 77 -4.25 -9.19 8.48
N GLY A 78 -3.11 -9.82 8.82
CA GLY A 78 -2.71 -10.12 10.18
C GLY A 78 -2.51 -8.86 11.03
N VAL A 79 -1.79 -7.85 10.51
CA VAL A 79 -1.65 -6.56 11.18
C VAL A 79 -3.00 -5.88 11.37
N TYR A 80 -3.87 -5.87 10.36
CA TYR A 80 -5.21 -5.29 10.49
C TYR A 80 -6.03 -5.99 11.57
N ARG A 81 -5.97 -7.32 11.68
CA ARG A 81 -6.63 -8.07 12.77
C ARG A 81 -6.06 -7.70 14.13
N ALA A 82 -4.73 -7.62 14.26
CA ALA A 82 -4.09 -7.22 15.51
C ALA A 82 -4.51 -5.80 15.94
N MET A 83 -4.66 -4.87 14.98
CA MET A 83 -5.21 -3.54 15.27
C MET A 83 -6.64 -3.60 15.83
N LEU A 84 -7.50 -4.45 15.26
CA LEU A 84 -8.90 -4.59 15.71
C LEU A 84 -8.99 -5.25 17.08
N GLU A 85 -8.17 -6.28 17.33
CA GLU A 85 -8.10 -6.98 18.63
C GLU A 85 -7.64 -6.07 19.76
N GLN A 86 -6.73 -5.13 19.46
CA GLN A 86 -6.20 -4.15 20.40
C GLN A 86 -7.02 -2.84 20.46
N ASP A 87 -8.12 -2.75 19.71
CA ASP A 87 -8.94 -1.53 19.52
C ASP A 87 -8.12 -0.28 19.18
N LEU A 88 -7.11 -0.43 18.32
CA LEU A 88 -6.26 0.68 17.90
C LEU A 88 -7.01 1.59 16.91
N PRO A 89 -7.13 2.90 17.18
CA PRO A 89 -7.84 3.82 16.29
C PRO A 89 -7.09 4.01 14.96
N TYR A 90 -5.76 3.92 15.01
CA TYR A 90 -4.86 4.14 13.87
C TYR A 90 -3.63 3.24 13.99
N ALA A 91 -2.94 3.03 12.87
CA ALA A 91 -1.58 2.53 12.86
C ALA A 91 -0.78 3.09 11.68
N LEU A 92 0.53 3.17 11.86
CA LEU A 92 1.49 3.18 10.76
C LEU A 92 1.85 1.72 10.45
N ILE A 93 1.74 1.31 9.20
CA ILE A 93 2.18 -0.02 8.74
C ILE A 93 3.32 0.16 7.75
N LEU A 94 4.42 -0.54 8.00
CA LEU A 94 5.66 -0.50 7.22
C LEU A 94 6.02 -1.89 6.70
N GLU A 95 6.70 -1.91 5.56
CA GLU A 95 7.53 -3.05 5.15
C GLU A 95 8.95 -2.84 5.68
N ASP A 96 9.72 -3.92 5.80
CA ASP A 96 11.08 -3.92 6.33
C ASP A 96 12.14 -3.22 5.45
N ASP A 97 11.78 -2.80 4.24
CA ASP A 97 12.60 -1.93 3.38
C ASP A 97 12.20 -0.45 3.41
N ALA A 98 11.34 -0.03 4.32
CA ALA A 98 10.99 1.38 4.46
C ALA A 98 12.21 2.24 4.85
N LYS A 99 12.37 3.39 4.21
CA LYS A 99 13.31 4.45 4.60
C LYS A 99 12.53 5.63 5.18
N LEU A 100 12.68 5.91 6.46
CA LEU A 100 11.88 6.88 7.18
C LEU A 100 12.52 8.27 7.18
N GLY A 101 11.72 9.30 6.91
CA GLY A 101 12.13 10.69 7.11
C GLY A 101 11.92 11.20 8.52
N ALA A 102 12.68 12.24 8.88
CA ALA A 102 12.60 12.90 10.18
C ALA A 102 11.19 13.45 10.50
N ASP A 103 10.42 13.75 9.45
CA ASP A 103 9.09 14.34 9.56
C ASP A 103 7.98 13.31 9.85
N VAL A 104 8.27 12.00 9.77
CA VAL A 104 7.26 10.93 9.94
C VAL A 104 6.46 11.10 11.24
N PRO A 105 7.07 11.29 12.43
CA PRO A 105 6.29 11.45 13.67
C PRO A 105 5.32 12.63 13.63
N ALA A 106 5.73 13.78 13.09
CA ALA A 106 4.89 14.96 12.99
C ALA A 106 3.72 14.75 12.01
N VAL A 107 3.98 14.10 10.87
CA VAL A 107 2.96 13.74 9.87
C VAL A 107 1.93 12.78 10.46
N LEU A 108 2.34 11.78 11.23
CA LEU A 108 1.43 10.84 11.89
C LEU A 108 0.51 11.54 12.89
N ASP A 109 1.06 12.42 13.73
CA ASP A 109 0.28 13.18 14.70
C ASP A 109 -0.74 14.10 14.03
N ALA A 110 -0.35 14.77 12.94
CA ALA A 110 -1.26 15.60 12.16
C ALA A 110 -2.38 14.78 11.50
N LEU A 111 -2.09 13.59 10.98
CA LEU A 111 -3.09 12.69 10.41
C LEU A 111 -4.09 12.21 11.47
N ALA A 112 -3.60 11.78 12.64
CA ALA A 112 -4.44 11.33 13.75
C ALA A 112 -5.38 12.44 14.28
N GLN A 113 -5.01 13.72 14.14
CA GLN A 113 -5.87 14.86 14.51
C GLN A 113 -6.93 15.20 13.44
N GLN A 114 -6.68 14.88 12.18
CA GLN A 114 -7.52 15.33 11.05
C GLN A 114 -8.37 14.22 10.42
N VAL A 115 -8.08 12.95 10.69
CA VAL A 115 -8.77 11.80 10.12
C VAL A 115 -9.52 11.07 11.23
N SER A 116 -10.85 10.96 11.09
CA SER A 116 -11.65 10.16 12.03
C SER A 116 -11.26 8.67 11.95
N PRO A 117 -11.13 7.94 13.08
CA PRO A 117 -10.81 6.52 13.07
C PRO A 117 -11.97 5.66 12.52
N ASP A 118 -13.17 6.23 12.45
CA ASP A 118 -14.38 5.57 11.96
C ASP A 118 -14.63 5.79 10.45
N GLU A 119 -13.83 6.65 9.80
CA GLU A 119 -13.78 6.75 8.35
C GLU A 119 -12.79 5.71 7.78
N PRO A 120 -13.15 4.91 6.76
CA PRO A 120 -12.26 3.88 6.23
C PRO A 120 -11.20 4.49 5.31
N VAL A 121 -10.21 5.14 5.89
CA VAL A 121 -9.13 5.85 5.18
C VAL A 121 -7.81 5.10 5.27
N VAL A 122 -7.12 5.02 4.12
CA VAL A 122 -5.71 4.66 4.00
C VAL A 122 -4.97 5.86 3.40
N THR A 123 -3.89 6.29 4.06
CA THR A 123 -3.05 7.40 3.58
C THR A 123 -1.65 6.90 3.28
N LEU A 124 -1.27 6.93 2.00
CA LEU A 124 0.09 6.58 1.58
C LEU A 124 1.08 7.67 2.02
N LEU A 125 2.17 7.24 2.64
CA LEU A 125 3.27 8.11 3.05
C LEU A 125 4.47 8.01 2.10
N THR A 126 4.37 7.14 1.09
CA THR A 126 5.35 6.86 0.07
C THR A 126 5.19 7.74 -1.17
N TYR A 127 6.20 7.72 -2.04
CA TYR A 127 6.13 8.42 -3.32
C TYR A 127 4.91 7.95 -4.14
N ILE A 128 4.05 8.90 -4.48
CA ILE A 128 3.00 8.73 -5.48
C ILE A 128 3.34 9.47 -6.78
N ASN A 129 3.14 8.83 -7.93
CA ASN A 129 3.46 9.45 -9.22
C ASN A 129 2.60 10.68 -9.54
N ARG A 130 1.26 10.61 -9.39
CA ARG A 130 0.35 11.72 -9.72
C ARG A 130 -0.77 11.88 -8.70
N TYR A 131 -1.18 13.13 -8.50
CA TYR A 131 -2.28 13.50 -7.60
C TYR A 131 -3.10 14.65 -8.16
N TYR A 132 -4.31 14.81 -7.64
CA TYR A 132 -5.17 15.95 -7.97
C TYR A 132 -4.75 17.17 -7.14
N LYS A 133 -4.04 18.14 -7.72
CA LYS A 133 -3.54 19.33 -7.01
C LYS A 133 -4.66 20.11 -6.32
N ARG A 134 -5.85 20.17 -6.95
CA ARG A 134 -7.03 20.86 -6.40
C ARG A 134 -7.64 20.17 -5.17
N SER A 135 -7.25 18.93 -4.88
CA SER A 135 -7.68 18.21 -3.68
C SER A 135 -6.77 18.43 -2.47
N ALA A 136 -5.66 19.16 -2.65
CA ALA A 136 -4.69 19.40 -1.59
C ALA A 136 -5.33 20.13 -0.42
N LYS A 137 -5.19 19.54 0.77
CA LYS A 137 -5.53 20.14 2.05
C LYS A 137 -4.26 20.20 2.90
N PRO A 138 -3.96 21.34 3.55
CA PRO A 138 -2.82 21.42 4.45
C PRO A 138 -2.91 20.35 5.54
N LEU A 139 -1.82 19.61 5.73
CA LEU A 139 -1.68 18.65 6.83
C LEU A 139 -0.92 19.32 7.98
N ASP A 140 0.21 19.94 7.65
CA ASP A 140 1.04 20.74 8.56
C ASP A 140 1.67 21.92 7.77
N ALA A 141 2.75 22.51 8.27
CA ALA A 141 3.44 23.63 7.62
C ALA A 141 4.13 23.28 6.29
N SER A 142 4.49 22.01 6.07
CA SER A 142 5.30 21.53 4.94
C SER A 142 4.58 20.50 4.06
N HIS A 143 3.51 19.88 4.56
CA HIS A 143 2.85 18.75 3.95
C HIS A 143 1.37 19.01 3.65
N ASN A 144 0.87 18.35 2.61
CA ASN A 144 -0.54 18.33 2.25
C ASN A 144 -1.05 16.90 2.14
N VAL A 145 -2.31 16.69 2.48
CA VAL A 145 -3.06 15.48 2.10
C VAL A 145 -3.73 15.71 0.74
N VAL A 146 -3.59 14.75 -0.17
CA VAL A 146 -4.13 14.82 -1.54
C VAL A 146 -4.88 13.53 -1.91
N LYS A 147 -5.75 13.63 -2.92
CA LYS A 147 -6.33 12.48 -3.62
C LYS A 147 -5.43 12.01 -4.75
N LEU A 148 -5.30 10.69 -4.89
CA LEU A 148 -4.51 10.04 -5.93
C LEU A 148 -5.14 10.26 -7.31
N ALA A 149 -4.32 10.44 -8.35
CA ALA A 149 -4.80 10.65 -9.73
C ALA A 149 -4.41 9.52 -10.71
N ASN A 150 -3.81 8.45 -10.22
CA ASN A 150 -3.41 7.26 -10.98
C ASN A 150 -3.24 6.05 -10.07
N TYR A 151 -3.11 4.87 -10.69
CA TYR A 151 -2.69 3.64 -10.03
C TYR A 151 -1.39 3.87 -9.25
N GLN A 152 -1.41 3.56 -7.96
CA GLN A 152 -0.23 3.44 -7.14
C GLN A 152 -0.08 1.98 -6.78
N TRP A 153 1.15 1.53 -6.92
CA TRP A 153 1.65 0.26 -6.40
C TRP A 153 2.56 0.62 -5.23
N LEU A 154 2.99 -0.37 -4.45
CA LEU A 154 3.86 -0.24 -3.28
C LEU A 154 3.11 0.08 -1.98
N ALA A 155 3.41 -0.71 -0.95
CA ALA A 155 2.86 -0.63 0.40
C ALA A 155 3.93 -0.37 1.48
N HIS A 156 5.12 0.11 1.10
CA HIS A 156 6.27 0.27 2.02
C HIS A 156 5.98 1.10 3.27
N GLY A 157 5.02 2.03 3.21
CA GLY A 157 4.61 2.79 4.38
C GLY A 157 3.29 3.51 4.19
N TYR A 158 2.31 3.23 5.05
CA TYR A 158 1.01 3.90 5.03
C TYR A 158 0.38 4.00 6.41
N PHE A 159 -0.39 5.06 6.60
CA PHE A 159 -1.25 5.26 7.76
C PHE A 159 -2.63 4.67 7.47
N VAL A 160 -3.18 3.93 8.43
CA VAL A 160 -4.48 3.27 8.30
C VAL A 160 -5.35 3.52 9.53
N THR A 161 -6.65 3.70 9.28
CA THR A 161 -7.69 3.86 10.31
C THR A 161 -8.29 2.51 10.71
N ARG A 162 -8.84 2.43 11.92
CA ARG A 162 -9.57 1.24 12.40
C ARG A 162 -10.68 0.80 11.45
N ALA A 163 -11.49 1.74 10.95
CA ALA A 163 -12.55 1.43 9.99
C ALA A 163 -12.02 0.87 8.67
N ALA A 164 -10.86 1.33 8.19
CA ALA A 164 -10.22 0.77 7.00
C ALA A 164 -9.71 -0.65 7.26
N ALA A 165 -9.02 -0.86 8.39
CA ALA A 165 -8.54 -2.18 8.81
C ALA A 165 -9.68 -3.20 8.86
N LYS A 166 -10.81 -2.81 9.48
CA LYS A 166 -12.04 -3.63 9.53
C LYS A 166 -12.53 -4.04 8.14
N ARG A 167 -12.74 -3.05 7.24
CA ARG A 167 -13.25 -3.33 5.89
C ARG A 167 -12.28 -4.17 5.07
N MET A 168 -10.98 -3.93 5.20
CA MET A 168 -9.96 -4.72 4.50
C MET A 168 -9.94 -6.17 4.99
N VAL A 169 -10.05 -6.43 6.29
CA VAL A 169 -10.17 -7.81 6.82
C VAL A 169 -11.43 -8.50 6.31
N GLU A 170 -12.57 -7.82 6.35
CA GLU A 170 -13.87 -8.38 5.94
C GLU A 170 -13.95 -8.68 4.44
N GLN A 171 -13.29 -7.88 3.60
CA GLN A 171 -13.47 -7.94 2.14
C GLN A 171 -12.29 -8.55 1.38
N LEU A 172 -11.10 -8.58 1.96
CA LEU A 172 -9.89 -9.12 1.33
C LEU A 172 -9.50 -10.51 1.85
N TYR A 173 -10.28 -11.10 2.76
CA TYR A 173 -10.12 -12.47 3.22
C TYR A 173 -11.27 -13.38 2.74
N PRO A 174 -11.00 -14.60 2.21
CA PRO A 174 -9.68 -15.12 1.82
C PRO A 174 -9.00 -14.20 0.79
N VAL A 175 -7.67 -14.28 0.69
CA VAL A 175 -6.89 -13.41 -0.19
C VAL A 175 -7.36 -13.58 -1.62
N TRP A 176 -7.62 -12.48 -2.33
CA TRP A 176 -7.91 -12.48 -3.77
C TRP A 176 -7.28 -11.29 -4.51
N LEU A 177 -6.63 -10.38 -3.78
CA LEU A 177 -5.88 -9.25 -4.30
C LEU A 177 -4.52 -9.15 -3.60
N ALA A 178 -3.52 -8.63 -4.33
CA ALA A 178 -2.26 -8.23 -3.74
C ALA A 178 -2.47 -7.11 -2.71
N ALA A 179 -1.64 -7.08 -1.66
CA ALA A 179 -1.78 -6.16 -0.54
C ALA A 179 -1.73 -4.68 -0.92
N ASP A 180 -1.04 -4.36 -2.02
CA ASP A 180 -0.79 -3.02 -2.52
C ASP A 180 -1.68 -2.66 -3.71
N TYR A 181 -2.74 -3.42 -3.98
CA TYR A 181 -3.66 -3.13 -5.09
C TYR A 181 -4.66 -2.01 -4.75
N TRP A 182 -4.15 -0.91 -4.21
CA TRP A 182 -4.89 0.23 -3.63
C TRP A 182 -6.01 0.77 -4.52
N HIS A 183 -5.75 0.85 -5.83
CA HIS A 183 -6.75 1.33 -6.76
C HIS A 183 -8.00 0.43 -6.81
N LYS A 184 -7.83 -0.89 -6.76
CA LYS A 184 -8.96 -1.83 -6.70
C LYS A 184 -9.69 -1.66 -5.37
N PHE A 185 -8.98 -1.50 -4.25
CA PHE A 185 -9.62 -1.28 -2.94
C PHE A 185 -10.47 0.00 -2.93
N GLU A 186 -9.97 1.10 -3.51
CA GLU A 186 -10.73 2.34 -3.62
C GLU A 186 -11.94 2.20 -4.55
N ARG A 187 -11.76 1.55 -5.71
CA ARG A 187 -12.80 1.38 -6.71
C ARG A 187 -13.97 0.52 -6.22
N GLU A 188 -13.69 -0.52 -5.46
CA GLU A 188 -14.71 -1.38 -4.82
C GLU A 188 -15.31 -0.73 -3.56
N GLY A 189 -14.87 0.48 -3.18
CA GLY A 189 -15.40 1.21 -2.02
C GLY A 189 -14.98 0.63 -0.66
N ILE A 190 -13.93 -0.19 -0.64
CA ILE A 190 -13.38 -0.80 0.58
C ILE A 190 -12.80 0.30 1.46
N VAL A 191 -11.97 1.17 0.87
CA VAL A 191 -11.30 2.28 1.56
C VAL A 191 -11.29 3.54 0.71
N GLN A 192 -11.09 4.68 1.35
CA GLN A 192 -10.79 5.95 0.69
C GLN A 192 -9.28 6.15 0.69
N MET A 193 -8.69 6.32 -0.50
CA MET A 193 -7.25 6.50 -0.62
C MET A 193 -6.87 7.98 -0.54
N ARG A 194 -5.85 8.26 0.26
CA ARG A 194 -5.20 9.56 0.38
C ARG A 194 -3.68 9.37 0.27
N ALA A 195 -2.95 10.47 0.08
CA ALA A 195 -1.50 10.46 0.14
C ALA A 195 -0.97 11.77 0.73
N VAL A 196 0.23 11.72 1.30
CA VAL A 196 0.97 12.89 1.76
C VAL A 196 1.92 13.37 0.67
N VAL A 197 1.92 14.68 0.42
CA VAL A 197 2.84 15.36 -0.53
C VAL A 197 3.46 16.58 0.15
N PRO A 198 4.81 16.72 0.19
CA PRO A 198 5.79 15.72 -0.25
C PRO A 198 5.74 14.43 0.59
N TYR A 199 6.19 13.32 0.01
CA TYR A 199 6.24 12.02 0.71
C TYR A 199 7.34 11.99 1.77
N VAL A 200 7.12 11.22 2.83
CA VAL A 200 8.00 11.14 4.01
C VAL A 200 8.60 9.75 4.23
N ILE A 201 8.22 8.77 3.42
CA ILE A 201 8.78 7.41 3.43
C ILE A 201 9.27 7.06 2.02
N SER A 202 10.54 6.68 1.91
CA SER A 202 11.14 6.13 0.68
C SER A 202 11.40 4.64 0.84
N VAL A 203 12.07 4.03 -0.14
CA VAL A 203 12.52 2.64 -0.11
C VAL A 203 14.03 2.63 0.09
N GLN A 204 14.51 1.71 0.92
CA GLN A 204 15.93 1.40 1.05
C GLN A 204 16.33 0.40 -0.04
N ASP A 205 17.43 0.70 -0.73
CA ASP A 205 18.02 -0.24 -1.67
C ASP A 205 18.86 -1.26 -0.89
N PHE A 206 18.36 -2.49 -0.77
CA PHE A 206 19.14 -3.65 -0.34
C PHE A 206 19.63 -4.42 -1.56
N ASP A 207 20.83 -4.99 -1.51
CA ASP A 207 21.44 -5.74 -2.63
C ASP A 207 20.56 -6.91 -3.14
N THR A 208 19.63 -7.41 -2.31
CA THR A 208 18.72 -8.50 -2.64
C THR A 208 17.43 -8.10 -3.36
N GLY A 209 17.17 -6.80 -3.57
CA GLY A 209 15.95 -6.32 -4.24
C GLY A 209 14.65 -6.73 -3.55
N SER A 210 13.50 -6.55 -4.22
CA SER A 210 12.20 -7.00 -3.70
C SER A 210 12.06 -8.53 -3.83
N ASN A 211 11.76 -9.18 -2.70
CA ASN A 211 11.53 -10.63 -2.60
C ASN A 211 10.39 -11.15 -3.51
N LEU A 212 9.57 -10.26 -4.07
CA LEU A 212 8.38 -10.61 -4.86
C LEU A 212 8.55 -10.40 -6.38
N GLU A 213 9.52 -9.59 -6.82
CA GLU A 213 9.63 -9.17 -8.22
C GLU A 213 10.02 -10.30 -9.18
N ALA A 214 10.95 -11.18 -8.76
CA ALA A 214 11.39 -12.30 -9.58
C ALA A 214 10.23 -13.26 -9.93
N ASP A 215 9.38 -13.57 -8.94
CA ASP A 215 8.27 -14.50 -9.10
C ASP A 215 7.14 -13.87 -9.97
N ARG A 216 6.98 -12.54 -9.94
CA ARG A 216 6.01 -11.81 -10.79
C ARG A 216 6.35 -11.89 -12.28
N ALA A 217 7.63 -11.75 -12.62
CA ALA A 217 8.10 -11.75 -14.00
C ALA A 217 7.88 -13.09 -14.72
N VAL A 218 7.84 -14.20 -13.97
CA VAL A 218 7.53 -15.53 -14.51
C VAL A 218 6.05 -15.60 -14.90
N LYS A 219 5.13 -15.25 -13.99
CA LYS A 219 3.68 -15.32 -14.26
C LYS A 219 3.20 -14.34 -15.33
N SER A 220 3.81 -13.16 -15.45
CA SER A 220 3.41 -12.20 -16.50
C SER A 220 3.69 -12.73 -17.91
N ARG A 221 4.77 -13.52 -18.09
CA ARG A 221 5.13 -14.10 -19.39
C ARG A 221 4.16 -15.20 -19.83
N GLU A 222 3.59 -15.94 -18.87
CA GLU A 222 2.59 -16.97 -19.14
C GLU A 222 1.21 -16.36 -19.51
N ALA A 223 0.85 -15.23 -18.90
CA ALA A 223 -0.43 -14.56 -19.16
C ALA A 223 -0.49 -13.78 -20.49
N ASP A 224 0.66 -13.28 -20.98
CA ASP A 224 0.73 -12.47 -22.20
C ASP A 224 0.55 -13.31 -23.50
N GLU A 225 0.66 -14.64 -23.44
CA GLU A 225 0.43 -15.50 -24.61
C GLU A 225 -1.07 -15.59 -25.03
N GLU A 226 -2.01 -15.13 -24.20
CA GLU A 226 -3.42 -15.51 -24.39
C GLU A 226 -4.42 -14.42 -24.78
N ARG A 227 -4.06 -13.15 -25.03
CA ARG A 227 -5.10 -12.17 -25.44
C ARG A 227 -4.59 -10.92 -26.14
N TRP A 228 -4.89 -10.79 -27.44
CA TRP A 228 -4.97 -9.48 -28.07
C TRP A 228 -5.92 -9.43 -29.28
N LEU A 229 -7.02 -8.67 -29.16
CA LEU A 229 -7.93 -8.37 -30.29
C LEU A 229 -7.90 -6.87 -30.60
N SER A 230 -7.48 -6.55 -31.82
CA SER A 230 -7.11 -5.22 -32.34
C SER A 230 -8.16 -4.10 -32.22
N ARG A 231 -9.44 -4.42 -32.03
CA ARG A 231 -10.54 -3.42 -31.90
C ARG A 231 -10.52 -2.67 -30.58
N ARG A 232 -9.98 -3.26 -29.51
CA ARG A 232 -9.95 -2.66 -28.16
C ARG A 232 -8.95 -1.49 -28.07
N LEU A 233 -7.90 -1.51 -28.87
CA LEU A 233 -6.86 -0.47 -28.88
C LEU A 233 -7.31 0.83 -29.50
N HIS A 234 -8.09 0.74 -30.58
CA HIS A 234 -8.59 1.92 -31.26
C HIS A 234 -9.54 2.72 -30.33
N LEU A 235 -10.40 2.02 -29.59
CA LEU A 235 -11.27 2.63 -28.57
C LEU A 235 -10.47 3.22 -27.40
N ILE A 236 -9.42 2.54 -26.93
CA ILE A 236 -8.50 3.07 -25.90
C ILE A 236 -7.81 4.34 -26.40
N PHE A 237 -7.38 4.37 -27.67
CA PHE A 237 -6.68 5.51 -28.26
C PHE A 237 -7.59 6.73 -28.38
N VAL A 238 -8.83 6.55 -28.87
CA VAL A 238 -9.84 7.61 -28.96
C VAL A 238 -10.22 8.14 -27.57
N HIS A 239 -10.45 7.26 -26.59
CA HIS A 239 -10.73 7.68 -25.21
C HIS A 239 -9.57 8.45 -24.58
N LYS A 240 -8.33 8.02 -24.81
CA LYS A 240 -7.13 8.68 -24.29
C LYS A 240 -6.93 10.06 -24.92
N PHE A 241 -7.20 10.20 -26.22
CA PHE A 241 -7.16 11.47 -26.95
C PHE A 241 -8.21 12.45 -26.42
N LEU A 242 -9.47 12.02 -26.30
CA LEU A 242 -10.55 12.84 -25.74
C LEU A 242 -10.29 13.21 -24.27
N TYR A 243 -9.78 12.28 -23.47
CA TYR A 243 -9.35 12.55 -22.10
C TYR A 243 -8.25 13.63 -22.05
N GLN A 244 -7.29 13.58 -22.96
CA GLN A 244 -6.16 14.50 -22.97
C GLN A 244 -6.54 15.93 -23.35
N ILE A 245 -7.53 16.10 -24.23
CA ILE A 245 -8.00 17.41 -24.69
C ILE A 245 -9.09 17.99 -23.78
N PHE A 246 -10.07 17.18 -23.39
CA PHE A 246 -11.29 17.70 -22.75
C PHE A 246 -11.35 17.49 -21.23
N VAL A 247 -10.55 16.58 -20.68
CA VAL A 247 -10.66 16.20 -19.25
C VAL A 247 -9.40 16.58 -18.47
N ARG A 248 -8.23 16.23 -19.01
CA ARG A 248 -6.93 16.41 -18.36
C ARG A 248 -6.58 17.87 -18.03
N PRO A 249 -6.85 18.88 -18.91
CA PRO A 249 -6.53 20.28 -18.60
C PRO A 249 -7.34 20.81 -17.40
N PHE A 250 -8.55 20.29 -17.19
CA PHE A 250 -9.46 20.74 -16.13
C PHE A 250 -9.29 19.97 -14.80
N ARG A 251 -8.60 18.82 -14.82
CA ARG A 251 -8.40 17.97 -13.63
C ARG A 251 -7.28 18.45 -12.69
N GLY A 252 -6.41 19.37 -13.11
CA GLY A 252 -5.34 19.90 -12.26
C GLY A 252 -4.41 18.82 -11.70
N ILE A 253 -4.06 17.82 -12.52
CA ILE A 253 -3.18 16.70 -12.12
C ILE A 253 -1.75 17.19 -12.02
N ALA A 254 -1.11 17.01 -10.87
CA ALA A 254 0.30 17.28 -10.65
C ALA A 254 1.11 15.97 -10.60
N LYS A 255 2.41 16.08 -10.87
CA LYS A 255 3.39 15.00 -10.66
C LYS A 255 4.21 15.36 -9.43
N GLN A 256 4.33 14.43 -8.49
CA GLN A 256 5.21 14.63 -7.34
C GLN A 256 6.68 14.58 -7.79
N LYS A 257 7.52 15.42 -7.22
CA LYS A 257 8.98 15.34 -7.41
C LYS A 257 9.52 14.23 -6.53
N LYS A 258 10.46 13.43 -7.05
CA LYS A 258 11.29 12.56 -6.19
C LYS A 258 12.27 13.45 -5.44
N THR A 259 12.26 13.37 -4.12
CA THR A 259 13.07 14.20 -3.22
C THR A 259 14.09 13.37 -2.42
N TRP A 260 14.12 12.06 -2.68
CA TRP A 260 14.97 11.04 -2.08
C TRP A 260 15.65 10.25 -3.19
#